data_AF-A0A7S2K0Q2-F1
#
_entry.id   AF-A0A7S2K0Q2-F1
#
_cell.length_a   1.000
_cell.length_b   1.000
_cell.length_c   1.000
_cell.angle_alpha   90.00
_cell.angle_beta   90.00
_cell.angle_gamma   90.00
#
_symmetry.space_group_name_H-M   'P 1'
#
loop_
_entity.id
_entity.type
_entity.pdbx_description
1 polymer ?
#
loop_
_entity_poly.entity_id
_entity_poly.type
_entity_poly.pdbx_seq_one_letter_code
_entity_poly.pdbx_strand_id
1 'polypeptide(L)'
;ALKQDREIVIEAVRQEGYALRFAHEALQQDREIVLQAVRQNGLALDYAAEALRHDREIAHEAVRKDGQALKYVAKALQQDREIVLEAMRQRGYSLQFVDEALKQDREIV
;
A
#
# COMPACT_ATOMS: atom_id res chain seq x y z
N ALA A 1 -13.12 23.00 -8.06
CA ALA A 1 -13.54 22.67 -6.68
C ALA A 1 -12.32 22.15 -5.91
N LEU A 2 -12.24 22.34 -4.58
CA LEU A 2 -11.04 21.98 -3.78
C LEU A 2 -10.56 20.53 -3.99
N LYS A 3 -11.49 19.59 -4.19
CA LYS A 3 -11.20 18.17 -4.43
C LYS A 3 -10.51 17.85 -5.77
N GLN A 4 -10.46 18.80 -6.70
CA GLN A 4 -9.77 18.71 -7.99
C GLN A 4 -8.47 19.51 -8.00
N ASP A 5 -8.21 20.30 -6.96
CA ASP A 5 -7.00 21.07 -6.84
C ASP A 5 -5.89 20.14 -6.33
N ARG A 6 -4.90 19.89 -7.20
CA ARG A 6 -3.82 18.95 -6.95
C ARG A 6 -3.01 19.31 -5.71
N GLU A 7 -2.68 20.60 -5.54
CA GLU A 7 -1.82 21.04 -4.43
C GLU A 7 -2.54 20.91 -3.10
N ILE A 8 -3.82 21.30 -3.06
CA ILE A 8 -4.67 21.16 -1.87
C ILE A 8 -4.83 19.68 -1.50
N VAL A 9 -5.05 18.81 -2.48
CA VAL A 9 -5.16 17.36 -2.24
C VAL A 9 -3.84 16.79 -1.74
N ILE A 10 -2.69 17.19 -2.31
CA ILE A 10 -1.37 16.73 -1.84
C ILE A 10 -1.14 17.10 -0.38
N GLU A 11 -1.50 18.32 0.01
CA GLU A 11 -1.31 18.79 1.37
C GLU A 11 -2.25 18.08 2.34
N ALA A 12 -3.51 17.82 1.91
CA ALA A 12 -4.45 17.05 2.70
C ALA A 12 -3.96 15.61 2.95
N VAL A 13 -3.46 14.90 1.93
CA VAL A 13 -2.99 13.51 2.10
C VAL A 13 -1.67 13.42 2.87
N ARG A 14 -0.87 14.48 2.89
CA ARG A 14 0.33 14.57 3.75
C ARG A 14 -0.02 14.59 5.22
N GLN A 15 -1.12 15.25 5.59
CA GLN A 15 -1.56 15.35 6.97
C GLN A 15 -2.40 14.15 7.39
N GLU A 16 -3.30 13.69 6.51
CA GLU A 16 -4.18 12.54 6.71
C GLU A 16 -4.34 11.75 5.41
N GLY A 17 -3.71 10.59 5.30
CA GLY A 17 -3.67 9.77 4.08
C GLY A 17 -5.06 9.34 3.62
N TYR A 18 -6.01 9.16 4.55
CA TYR A 18 -7.40 8.89 4.19
C TYR A 18 -8.10 10.04 3.47
N ALA A 19 -7.54 11.26 3.46
CA ALA A 19 -8.08 12.38 2.68
C ALA A 19 -8.18 12.06 1.18
N LEU A 20 -7.41 11.08 0.68
CA LEU A 20 -7.48 10.59 -0.70
C LEU A 20 -8.92 10.21 -1.12
N ARG A 21 -9.73 9.68 -0.19
CA ARG A 21 -11.15 9.31 -0.44
C ARG A 21 -12.03 10.46 -0.91
N PHE A 22 -11.62 11.70 -0.64
CA PHE A 22 -12.35 12.90 -1.01
C PHE A 22 -11.81 13.55 -2.28
N ALA A 23 -10.64 13.14 -2.75
CA ALA A 23 -10.07 13.63 -4.00
C ALA A 23 -10.95 13.21 -5.18
N HIS A 24 -10.94 14.01 -6.23
CA HIS A 24 -11.56 13.66 -7.50
C HIS A 24 -10.92 12.39 -8.08
N GLU A 25 -11.67 11.61 -8.84
CA GLU A 25 -11.21 10.32 -9.40
C GLU A 25 -9.90 10.44 -10.19
N ALA A 26 -9.76 11.51 -10.99
CA ALA A 26 -8.52 11.81 -11.71
C ALA A 26 -7.29 11.96 -10.80
N LEU A 27 -7.46 12.45 -9.57
CA LEU A 27 -6.38 12.58 -8.58
C LEU A 27 -6.19 11.29 -7.75
N GLN A 28 -7.19 10.43 -7.65
CA GLN A 28 -7.03 9.06 -7.13
C GLN A 28 -6.26 8.15 -8.09
N GLN A 29 -6.08 8.60 -9.34
CA GLN A 29 -5.22 7.99 -10.37
C GLN A 29 -3.83 8.65 -10.45
N ASP A 30 -3.60 9.76 -9.75
CA ASP A 30 -2.29 10.40 -9.70
C ASP A 30 -1.37 9.59 -8.79
N ARG A 31 -0.38 8.96 -9.41
CA ARG A 31 0.58 8.07 -8.75
C ARG A 31 1.29 8.76 -7.57
N GLU A 32 1.66 10.03 -7.71
CA GLU A 32 2.40 10.75 -6.67
C GLU A 32 1.51 11.01 -5.45
N ILE A 33 0.26 11.43 -5.69
CA ILE A 33 -0.72 11.68 -4.63
C ILE A 33 -1.02 10.39 -3.87
N VAL A 34 -1.26 9.29 -4.60
CA VAL A 34 -1.54 7.99 -3.98
C VAL A 34 -0.34 7.50 -3.18
N LEU A 35 0.87 7.58 -3.74
CA LEU A 35 2.08 7.18 -3.03
C LEU A 35 2.30 8.02 -1.76
N GLN A 36 2.02 9.33 -1.83
CA GLN A 36 2.09 10.21 -0.66
C GLN A 36 1.06 9.81 0.41
N ALA A 37 -0.18 9.55 0.01
CA ALA A 37 -1.25 9.11 0.91
C ALA A 37 -0.91 7.77 1.59
N VAL A 38 -0.42 6.80 0.80
CA VAL A 38 -0.01 5.47 1.27
C VAL A 38 1.17 5.55 2.24
N ARG A 39 2.16 6.41 1.98
CA ARG A 39 3.30 6.62 2.88
C ARG A 39 2.88 7.20 4.23
N GLN A 40 1.81 7.99 4.26
CA GLN A 40 1.21 8.53 5.49
C GLN A 40 0.39 7.44 6.19
N ASN A 41 -0.46 6.71 5.44
CA ASN A 41 -1.30 5.62 5.96
C ASN A 41 -1.48 4.53 4.89
N GLY A 42 -0.98 3.33 5.17
CA GLY A 42 -1.01 2.21 4.22
C GLY A 42 -2.41 1.81 3.75
N LEU A 43 -3.44 2.01 4.59
CA LEU A 43 -4.82 1.70 4.25
C LEU A 43 -5.44 2.70 3.26
N ALA A 44 -4.79 3.83 2.98
CA ALA A 44 -5.22 4.77 1.96
C ALA A 44 -5.24 4.14 0.54
N LEU A 45 -4.54 3.02 0.34
CA LEU A 45 -4.58 2.24 -0.91
C LEU A 45 -6.02 1.84 -1.33
N ASP A 46 -6.94 1.69 -0.37
CA ASP A 46 -8.36 1.39 -0.65
C ASP A 46 -9.06 2.47 -1.48
N TYR A 47 -8.53 3.70 -1.49
CA TYR A 47 -9.08 4.83 -2.25
C TYR A 47 -8.27 5.14 -3.52
N ALA A 48 -7.18 4.41 -3.77
CA ALA A 48 -6.49 4.50 -5.03
C ALA A 48 -7.32 3.85 -6.13
N ALA A 49 -7.19 4.39 -7.35
CA ALA A 49 -7.72 3.74 -8.53
C ALA A 49 -7.16 2.32 -8.69
N GLU A 50 -7.96 1.42 -9.26
CA GLU A 50 -7.62 0.00 -9.40
C GLU A 50 -6.25 -0.20 -10.06
N ALA A 51 -5.94 0.55 -11.12
CA ALA A 51 -4.65 0.48 -11.81
C ALA A 51 -3.44 0.72 -10.88
N LEU A 52 -3.56 1.59 -9.88
CA LEU A 52 -2.48 1.87 -8.93
C LEU A 52 -2.36 0.81 -7.82
N ARG A 53 -3.38 -0.04 -7.61
CA ARG A 53 -3.28 -1.22 -6.74
C ARG A 53 -2.46 -2.35 -7.37
N HIS A 54 -2.27 -2.28 -8.70
CA HIS A 54 -1.35 -3.13 -9.45
C HIS A 54 0.08 -2.56 -9.51
N ASP A 55 0.32 -1.33 -9.04
CA ASP A 55 1.67 -0.78 -8.94
C ASP A 55 2.39 -1.45 -7.78
N ARG A 56 3.45 -2.20 -8.10
CA ARG A 56 4.21 -2.98 -7.13
C ARG A 56 4.87 -2.12 -6.05
N GLU A 57 5.36 -0.93 -6.39
CA GLU A 57 5.99 -0.03 -5.42
C GLU A 57 4.94 0.51 -4.44
N ILE A 58 3.78 0.95 -4.95
CA ILE A 58 2.69 1.45 -4.10
C ILE A 58 2.17 0.33 -3.20
N ALA A 59 1.97 -0.88 -3.74
CA ALA A 59 1.53 -2.04 -2.98
C ALA A 59 2.51 -2.40 -1.86
N HIS A 60 3.80 -2.46 -2.17
CA HIS A 60 4.85 -2.72 -1.19
C HIS A 60 4.87 -1.63 -0.09
N GLU A 61 4.85 -0.36 -0.47
CA GLU A 61 4.83 0.75 0.51
C GLU A 61 3.58 0.71 1.40
N ALA A 62 2.41 0.38 0.85
CA ALA A 62 1.18 0.26 1.61
C ALA A 62 1.27 -0.84 2.66
N VAL A 63 1.75 -2.00 2.26
CA VAL A 63 1.91 -3.15 3.14
C VAL A 63 2.99 -2.92 4.19
N ARG A 64 4.11 -2.29 3.81
CA ARG A 64 5.17 -1.88 4.73
C ARG A 64 4.68 -0.89 5.79
N LYS A 65 3.70 -0.05 5.44
CA LYS A 65 3.09 0.91 6.37
C LYS A 65 2.02 0.30 7.26
N ASP A 66 1.19 -0.57 6.71
CA ASP A 66 0.21 -1.37 7.45
C ASP A 66 0.04 -2.72 6.74
N GLY A 67 0.43 -3.81 7.39
CA GLY A 67 0.30 -5.15 6.82
C GLY A 67 -1.15 -5.56 6.49
N GLN A 68 -2.15 -4.88 7.04
CA GLN A 68 -3.55 -5.06 6.67
C GLN A 68 -3.88 -4.51 5.27
N ALA A 69 -3.06 -3.61 4.72
CA ALA A 69 -3.24 -3.04 3.39
C ALA A 69 -3.14 -4.10 2.28
N LEU A 70 -2.57 -5.28 2.56
CA LEU A 70 -2.50 -6.40 1.62
C LEU A 70 -3.86 -6.77 1.01
N LYS A 71 -4.97 -6.60 1.75
CA LYS A 71 -6.32 -6.87 1.24
C LYS A 71 -6.74 -5.95 0.08
N TYR A 72 -6.10 -4.79 -0.05
CA TYR A 72 -6.36 -3.79 -1.09
C TYR A 72 -5.39 -3.86 -2.26
N VAL A 73 -4.26 -4.55 -2.10
CA VAL A 73 -3.33 -4.84 -3.17
C VAL A 73 -4.02 -5.70 -4.23
N ALA A 74 -3.71 -5.47 -5.51
CA ALA A 74 -4.27 -6.29 -6.58
C ALA A 74 -3.96 -7.78 -6.39
N LYS A 75 -4.90 -8.66 -6.74
CA LYS A 75 -4.77 -10.12 -6.54
C LYS A 75 -3.48 -10.71 -7.11
N ALA A 76 -3.02 -10.21 -8.26
CA ALA A 76 -1.77 -10.64 -8.90
C ALA A 76 -0.53 -10.38 -8.02
N LEU A 77 -0.56 -9.34 -7.18
CA LEU A 77 0.52 -8.98 -6.27
C LEU A 77 0.33 -9.54 -4.84
N GLN A 78 -0.85 -10.07 -4.51
CA GLN A 78 -1.07 -10.74 -3.22
C GLN A 78 -0.34 -12.10 -3.11
N GLN A 79 0.27 -12.57 -4.21
CA GLN A 79 1.15 -13.74 -4.24
C GLN A 79 2.62 -13.35 -4.41
N ASP A 80 2.93 -12.04 -4.52
CA ASP A 80 4.31 -11.57 -4.55
C ASP A 80 4.95 -11.86 -3.20
N ARG A 81 6.02 -12.67 -3.25
CA ARG A 81 6.71 -13.17 -2.07
C ARG A 81 7.16 -12.04 -1.14
N GLU A 82 7.73 -10.97 -1.69
CA GLU A 82 8.25 -9.86 -0.89
C GLU A 82 7.11 -9.12 -0.20
N ILE A 83 6.03 -8.82 -0.93
CA ILE A 83 4.86 -8.12 -0.38
C ILE A 83 4.18 -8.96 0.71
N VAL A 84 3.99 -10.26 0.50
CA VAL A 84 3.35 -11.14 1.51
C VAL A 84 4.21 -11.25 2.76
N LEU A 85 5.52 -11.44 2.62
CA LEU A 85 6.43 -11.50 3.75
C LEU A 85 6.43 -10.20 4.54
N GLU A 86 6.40 -9.06 3.86
CA GLU A 86 6.31 -7.76 4.53
C GLU A 86 5.01 -7.61 5.33
N ALA A 87 3.86 -8.06 4.78
CA ALA A 87 2.59 -8.06 5.50
C ALA A 87 2.63 -8.93 6.76
N MET A 88 3.29 -10.08 6.70
CA MET A 88 3.45 -10.99 7.83
C MET A 88 4.33 -10.40 8.93
N ARG A 89 5.43 -9.74 8.57
CA ARG A 89 6.31 -9.05 9.52
C ARG A 89 5.58 -7.97 10.30
N GLN A 90 4.77 -7.15 9.62
CA GLN A 90 3.99 -6.08 10.27
C GLN A 90 2.95 -6.61 11.27
N ARG A 91 2.42 -7.82 11.05
CA ARG A 91 1.46 -8.47 11.99
C ARG A 91 2.14 -9.16 13.18
N GLY A 92 3.46 -9.04 13.34
CA GLY A 92 4.19 -9.60 14.47
C GLY A 92 4.30 -11.13 14.45
N TYR A 93 4.11 -11.76 13.28
CA TYR A 93 4.39 -13.19 13.16
C TYR A 93 5.89 -13.42 13.29
N SER A 94 6.27 -14.16 14.33
CA SER A 94 7.64 -14.57 14.55
C SER A 94 8.08 -15.52 13.42
N LEU A 95 9.23 -15.24 12.81
CA LEU A 95 9.81 -15.96 11.66
C LEU A 95 9.91 -17.49 11.87
N GLN A 96 9.85 -17.94 13.13
CA GLN A 96 9.84 -19.37 13.50
C GLN A 96 8.65 -20.17 12.94
N PHE A 97 7.55 -19.52 12.54
CA PHE A 97 6.35 -20.15 11.98
C PHE A 97 6.18 -19.97 10.47
N VAL A 98 7.16 -19.32 9.82
CA VAL A 98 7.18 -19.23 8.36
C VAL A 98 7.39 -20.63 7.81
N ASP A 99 6.47 -21.06 6.94
CA ASP A 99 6.33 -22.41 6.39
C ASP A 99 7.68 -22.97 5.87
N GLU A 100 7.91 -24.28 5.98
CA GLU A 100 9.18 -24.91 5.55
C GLU A 100 9.49 -24.64 4.07
N ALA A 101 8.46 -24.42 3.24
CA ALA A 101 8.60 -24.01 1.83
C ALA A 101 9.20 -22.59 1.65
N LEU A 102 9.03 -21.70 2.62
CA LEU A 102 9.61 -20.36 2.63
C LEU A 102 11.00 -20.34 3.28
N LYS A 103 11.31 -21.29 4.17
CA LYS A 103 12.65 -21.48 4.78
C LYS A 103 13.72 -22.01 3.82
N GLN A 104 13.33 -22.65 2.73
CA GLN A 104 14.28 -23.12 1.71
C GLN A 104 14.89 -22.00 0.86
N ASP A 105 14.37 -20.78 0.96
CA ASP A 105 14.94 -19.61 0.30
C ASP A 105 16.03 -19.01 1.19
N ARG A 106 17.28 -19.22 0.77
CA ARG A 106 18.51 -18.99 1.56
C ARG A 106 18.81 -17.54 1.93
N GLU A 107 17.94 -16.58 1.61
CA GLU A 107 18.11 -15.17 1.95
C GLU A 107 17.27 -14.72 3.17
N ILE A 108 16.53 -15.64 3.79
CA ILE A 108 15.71 -15.36 5.00
C ILE A 108 16.31 -15.98 6.27
N VAL A 109 17.51 -16.57 6.20
CA VAL A 109 18.30 -17.04 7.36
C VAL A 109 19.56 -16.21 7.52
#